data_AF-A0A7V5Y526-F1
#
_entry.id   AF-A0A7V5Y526-F1
#
_cell.length_a   1.000
_cell.length_b   1.000
_cell.length_c   1.000
_cell.angle_alpha   90.00
_cell.angle_beta   90.00
_cell.angle_gamma   90.00
#
_symmetry.space_group_name_H-M   'P 1'
#
loop_
_entity.id
_entity.type
_entity.pdbx_description
1 polymer ?
#
loop_
_entity_poly.entity_id
_entity_poly.type
_entity_poly.pdbx_seq_one_letter_code
_entity_poly.pdbx_strand_id
1 'polypeptide(L)'
;NYSVPAQTFIWDFASQSVQARIDHPTASWIGALAFSPNGNYIATVGRDLSYDEGRPIEIWDANTGDWVAFAGFLSYNGSGLAFSPDGQYLYAAARNGELKAFQRGASWSEWTEIAQTNAPDNALTPVQIALSPDGSRLAVGSQQYVQIYRTPYLTLDREITVAPASERIMSVAWSPDGRYIAAGVREVQPAPVYLISTGDWSVRRLPTAQNGYEIYSVSFTPDGCYVLGAGSQNDEGSGVNLMLWHTGSSALAAQYNDETLFLIQAAAFSPDGRYIAYGRDDGSLVVANNPFYRRAGDVNRDGCVDDADLLTVLFNFGGTDPTADLNCDGIVDDADLLIVLFNFGSGC
;
A
#
# COMPACT_ATOMS: atom_id res chain seq x y z
N ASN A 1 -10.23 -6.93 33.01
CA ASN A 1 -9.29 -6.29 32.08
C ASN A 1 -10.06 -5.35 31.19
N TYR A 2 -10.10 -4.07 31.56
CA TYR A 2 -10.71 -3.04 30.71
C TYR A 2 -9.77 -2.83 29.52
N SER A 3 -10.13 -3.36 28.35
CA SER A 3 -9.43 -3.03 27.12
C SER A 3 -9.57 -1.52 26.90
N VAL A 4 -8.46 -0.83 26.74
CA VAL A 4 -8.48 0.55 26.24
C VAL A 4 -9.16 0.49 24.87
N PRO A 5 -10.20 1.30 24.60
CA PRO A 5 -10.84 1.34 23.29
C PRO A 5 -9.82 1.71 22.22
N ALA A 6 -10.03 1.22 20.99
CA ALA A 6 -9.14 1.56 19.89
C ALA A 6 -9.22 3.07 19.58
N GLN A 7 -8.10 3.64 19.18
CA GLN A 7 -8.00 5.05 18.80
C GLN A 7 -7.33 5.16 17.44
N THR A 8 -7.75 6.15 16.65
CA THR A 8 -7.09 6.54 15.40
C THR A 8 -6.64 7.98 15.53
N PHE A 9 -5.37 8.25 15.23
CA PHE A 9 -4.79 9.59 15.26
C PHE A 9 -4.50 10.05 13.84
N ILE A 10 -4.91 11.26 13.53
CA ILE A 10 -4.61 11.94 12.28
C ILE A 10 -3.55 12.98 12.60
N TRP A 11 -2.38 12.81 12.00
CA TRP A 11 -1.20 13.63 12.28
C TRP A 11 -0.96 14.60 11.12
N ASP A 12 -0.77 15.86 11.44
CA ASP A 12 -0.25 16.83 10.49
C ASP A 12 1.28 16.84 10.58
N PHE A 13 1.94 16.45 9.50
CA PHE A 13 3.39 16.33 9.47
C PHE A 13 4.09 17.69 9.54
N ALA A 14 3.53 18.73 8.90
CA ALA A 14 4.15 20.05 8.85
C ALA A 14 4.25 20.70 10.23
N SER A 15 3.20 20.57 11.04
CA SER A 15 3.15 21.06 12.43
C SER A 15 3.65 20.05 13.46
N GLN A 16 3.93 18.81 13.05
CA GLN A 16 4.32 17.69 13.92
C GLN A 16 3.34 17.49 15.08
N SER A 17 2.03 17.58 14.80
CA SER A 17 1.00 17.53 15.83
C SER A 17 -0.19 16.67 15.42
N VAL A 18 -0.92 16.17 16.42
CA VAL A 18 -2.19 15.48 16.20
C VAL A 18 -3.22 16.52 15.76
N GLN A 19 -3.65 16.43 14.52
CA GLN A 19 -4.71 17.25 13.94
C GLN A 19 -6.08 16.82 14.47
N ALA A 20 -6.35 15.52 14.47
CA ALA A 20 -7.61 14.95 14.92
C ALA A 20 -7.42 13.58 15.58
N ARG A 21 -8.39 13.20 16.43
CA ARG A 21 -8.45 11.89 17.08
C ARG A 21 -9.85 11.32 16.93
N ILE A 22 -9.93 10.07 16.51
CA ILE A 22 -11.16 9.28 16.47
C ILE A 22 -11.09 8.26 17.60
N ASP A 23 -12.05 8.32 18.52
CA ASP A 23 -12.20 7.36 19.61
C ASP A 23 -13.24 6.30 19.21
N HIS A 24 -12.85 5.02 19.23
CA HIS A 24 -13.72 3.90 18.87
C HIS A 24 -14.15 3.14 20.13
N PRO A 25 -15.19 3.59 20.87
CA PRO A 25 -15.48 3.16 22.24
C PRO A 25 -15.78 1.65 22.38
N THR A 26 -16.27 1.04 21.31
CA THR A 26 -16.71 -0.36 21.26
C THR A 26 -15.74 -1.26 20.49
N ALA A 27 -14.81 -0.67 19.74
CA ALA A 27 -13.79 -1.41 19.00
C ALA A 27 -12.60 -1.74 19.90
N SER A 28 -12.22 -3.02 19.89
CA SER A 28 -11.02 -3.52 20.57
C SER A 28 -9.72 -3.29 19.81
N TRP A 29 -9.79 -3.20 18.47
CA TRP A 29 -8.69 -2.80 17.58
C TRP A 29 -9.26 -2.40 16.21
N ILE A 30 -8.56 -1.50 15.51
CA ILE A 30 -8.84 -1.14 14.11
C ILE A 30 -7.95 -1.98 13.22
N GLY A 31 -8.56 -2.71 12.29
CA GLY A 31 -7.88 -3.65 11.40
C GLY A 31 -7.47 -3.03 10.07
N ALA A 32 -8.20 -2.01 9.62
CA ALA A 32 -7.86 -1.23 8.44
C ALA A 32 -8.43 0.19 8.50
N LEU A 33 -7.75 1.08 7.79
CA LEU A 33 -8.18 2.46 7.55
C LEU A 33 -7.87 2.83 6.09
N ALA A 34 -8.63 3.76 5.53
CA ALA A 34 -8.36 4.31 4.20
C ALA A 34 -8.78 5.79 4.15
N PHE A 35 -7.93 6.66 3.60
CA PHE A 35 -8.31 8.04 3.28
C PHE A 35 -9.10 8.08 1.97
N SER A 36 -10.07 8.98 1.91
CA SER A 36 -10.71 9.36 0.64
C SER A 36 -9.69 10.00 -0.30
N PRO A 37 -9.89 9.95 -1.63
CA PRO A 37 -8.93 10.51 -2.60
C PRO A 37 -8.67 12.01 -2.44
N ASN A 38 -9.65 12.74 -1.91
CA ASN A 38 -9.52 14.17 -1.61
C ASN A 38 -8.94 14.46 -0.21
N GLY A 39 -8.61 13.42 0.58
CA GLY A 39 -8.03 13.53 1.93
C GLY A 39 -8.98 14.00 3.03
N ASN A 40 -10.22 14.36 2.71
CA ASN A 40 -11.15 14.97 3.66
C ASN A 40 -11.89 13.98 4.56
N TYR A 41 -11.89 12.69 4.22
CA TYR A 41 -12.59 11.65 4.97
C TYR A 41 -11.68 10.44 5.18
N ILE A 42 -11.97 9.68 6.24
CA ILE A 42 -11.34 8.40 6.53
C ILE A 42 -12.41 7.35 6.76
N ALA A 43 -12.24 6.17 6.16
CA ALA A 43 -13.02 4.98 6.48
C ALA A 43 -12.24 4.13 7.49
N THR A 44 -12.94 3.54 8.46
CA THR A 44 -12.35 2.64 9.45
C THR A 44 -13.16 1.35 9.58
N VAL A 45 -12.47 0.24 9.82
CA VAL A 45 -13.09 -1.04 10.15
C VAL A 45 -12.19 -1.83 11.09
N GLY A 46 -12.79 -2.56 12.03
CA GLY A 46 -12.03 -3.26 13.07
C GLY A 46 -12.76 -4.43 13.69
N ARG A 47 -12.43 -4.73 14.94
CA ARG A 47 -13.18 -5.68 15.77
C ARG A 47 -13.98 -4.93 16.82
N ASP A 48 -15.22 -4.71 16.49
CA ASP A 48 -16.25 -4.29 17.41
C ASP A 48 -17.02 -5.51 17.92
N LEU A 49 -17.21 -5.62 19.24
CA LEU A 49 -17.94 -6.72 19.88
C LEU A 49 -19.34 -6.32 20.36
N SER A 50 -19.74 -5.04 20.24
CA SER A 50 -21.06 -4.59 20.65
C SER A 50 -22.15 -4.81 19.61
N TYR A 51 -21.77 -5.05 18.35
CA TYR A 51 -22.72 -5.30 17.27
C TYR A 51 -22.87 -6.79 17.02
N ASP A 52 -24.10 -7.29 17.20
CA ASP A 52 -24.47 -8.67 16.83
C ASP A 52 -24.49 -8.84 15.30
N GLU A 53 -24.71 -7.75 14.55
CA GLU A 53 -24.85 -7.75 13.09
C GLU A 53 -23.50 -7.83 12.34
N GLY A 54 -22.39 -7.47 12.98
CA GLY A 54 -21.07 -7.53 12.35
C GLY A 54 -20.04 -6.52 12.87
N ARG A 55 -19.11 -6.12 12.00
CA ARG A 55 -18.08 -5.09 12.23
C ARG A 55 -18.42 -3.86 11.43
N PRO A 56 -18.68 -2.72 12.10
CA PRO A 56 -19.12 -1.52 11.40
C PRO A 56 -17.98 -0.97 10.55
N ILE A 57 -18.34 -0.53 9.34
CA ILE A 57 -17.52 0.32 8.49
C ILE A 57 -18.04 1.74 8.69
N GLU A 58 -17.18 2.58 9.24
CA GLU A 58 -17.54 3.95 9.63
C GLU A 58 -16.73 4.96 8.85
N ILE A 59 -17.37 6.09 8.52
CA ILE A 59 -16.79 7.21 7.79
C ILE A 59 -16.69 8.40 8.74
N TRP A 60 -15.54 9.06 8.74
CA TRP A 60 -15.22 10.18 9.63
C TRP A 60 -14.65 11.35 8.83
N ASP A 61 -14.84 12.55 9.32
CA ASP A 61 -14.16 13.74 8.81
C ASP A 61 -12.68 13.68 9.23
N ALA A 62 -11.78 13.74 8.27
CA ALA A 62 -10.35 13.60 8.54
C ALA A 62 -9.75 14.83 9.25
N ASN A 63 -10.40 16.00 9.14
CA ASN A 63 -9.88 17.22 9.73
C ASN A 63 -10.30 17.38 11.19
N THR A 64 -11.48 16.88 11.56
CA THR A 64 -12.02 17.03 12.92
C THR A 64 -12.05 15.73 13.71
N GLY A 65 -12.07 14.57 13.04
CA GLY A 65 -12.31 13.27 13.66
C GLY A 65 -13.77 12.99 13.97
N ASP A 66 -14.69 13.85 13.51
CA ASP A 66 -16.12 13.68 13.76
C ASP A 66 -16.70 12.53 12.92
N TRP A 67 -17.65 11.80 13.50
CA TRP A 67 -18.39 10.76 12.78
C TRP A 67 -19.29 11.38 11.70
N VAL A 68 -19.25 10.81 10.49
CA VAL A 68 -19.99 11.29 9.32
C VAL A 68 -21.07 10.30 8.89
N ALA A 69 -20.72 9.02 8.81
CA ALA A 69 -21.62 8.01 8.26
C ALA A 69 -21.31 6.60 8.74
N PHE A 70 -22.34 5.77 8.66
CA PHE A 70 -22.22 4.32 8.67
C PHE A 70 -22.36 3.80 7.24
N ALA A 71 -21.37 3.03 6.77
CA ALA A 71 -21.38 2.50 5.40
C ALA A 71 -21.99 1.10 5.30
N GLY A 72 -21.83 0.27 6.34
CA GLY A 72 -22.31 -1.11 6.35
C GLY A 72 -21.56 -1.98 7.36
N PHE A 73 -21.88 -3.28 7.37
CA PHE A 73 -21.22 -4.27 8.22
C PHE A 73 -20.40 -5.27 7.40
N LEU A 74 -19.24 -5.66 7.94
CA LEU A 74 -18.59 -6.94 7.63
C LEU A 74 -19.02 -8.01 8.63
N SER A 75 -19.17 -9.24 8.17
CA SER A 75 -19.51 -10.42 8.98
C SER A 75 -18.41 -10.87 9.93
N TYR A 76 -17.17 -10.42 9.72
CA TYR A 76 -16.01 -10.75 10.54
C TYR A 76 -15.04 -9.58 10.65
N ASN A 77 -13.99 -9.74 11.46
CA ASN A 77 -12.97 -8.70 11.68
C ASN A 77 -12.46 -8.13 10.35
N GLY A 78 -12.61 -6.82 10.15
CA GLY A 78 -12.12 -6.14 8.97
C GLY A 78 -10.60 -6.18 8.89
N SER A 79 -10.07 -6.33 7.69
CA SER A 79 -8.64 -6.41 7.41
C SER A 79 -8.17 -5.54 6.25
N GLY A 80 -9.07 -5.03 5.42
CA GLY A 80 -8.71 -4.14 4.32
C GLY A 80 -9.82 -3.14 3.98
N LEU A 81 -9.42 -1.93 3.59
CA LEU A 81 -10.29 -0.87 3.07
C LEU A 81 -9.60 -0.18 1.90
N ALA A 82 -10.35 0.17 0.85
CA ALA A 82 -9.85 0.97 -0.26
C ALA A 82 -10.96 1.84 -0.87
N PHE A 83 -10.74 3.13 -1.01
CA PHE A 83 -11.59 4.01 -1.81
C PHE A 83 -11.23 3.92 -3.29
N SER A 84 -12.22 4.08 -4.17
CA SER A 84 -11.96 4.35 -5.59
C SER A 84 -11.33 5.72 -5.81
N PRO A 85 -10.50 5.92 -6.86
CA PRO A 85 -9.80 7.19 -7.09
C PRO A 85 -10.76 8.37 -7.31
N ASP A 86 -11.96 8.11 -7.81
CA ASP A 86 -13.05 9.08 -7.98
C ASP A 86 -13.90 9.32 -6.71
N GLY A 87 -13.62 8.58 -5.62
CA GLY A 87 -14.34 8.65 -4.34
C GLY A 87 -15.79 8.18 -4.39
N GLN A 88 -16.22 7.50 -5.45
CA GLN A 88 -17.60 7.02 -5.58
C GLN A 88 -17.84 5.64 -4.95
N TYR A 89 -16.77 4.87 -4.73
CA TYR A 89 -16.87 3.52 -4.18
C TYR A 89 -15.91 3.30 -3.02
N LEU A 90 -16.33 2.44 -2.08
CA LEU A 90 -15.52 1.92 -0.99
C LEU A 90 -15.55 0.40 -1.04
N TYR A 91 -14.38 -0.22 -1.03
CA TYR A 91 -14.22 -1.67 -0.94
C TYR A 91 -13.75 -2.03 0.46
N ALA A 92 -14.32 -3.10 1.01
CA ALA A 92 -14.00 -3.59 2.33
C ALA A 92 -13.76 -5.10 2.31
N ALA A 93 -12.78 -5.55 3.09
CA ALA A 93 -12.43 -6.96 3.21
C ALA A 93 -12.38 -7.38 4.68
N ALA A 94 -12.84 -8.60 4.96
CA ALA A 94 -12.76 -9.23 6.27
C ALA A 94 -11.83 -10.46 6.25
N ARG A 95 -11.31 -10.83 7.42
CA ARG A 95 -10.39 -11.97 7.56
C ARG A 95 -10.98 -13.33 7.18
N ASN A 96 -12.30 -13.44 7.02
CA ASN A 96 -12.95 -14.68 6.59
C ASN A 96 -13.10 -14.79 5.06
N GLY A 97 -12.50 -13.87 4.29
CA GLY A 97 -12.62 -13.87 2.83
C GLY A 97 -13.72 -12.96 2.29
N GLU A 98 -14.61 -12.43 3.14
CA GLU A 98 -15.69 -11.56 2.68
C GLU A 98 -15.15 -10.29 2.06
N LEU A 99 -15.67 -9.95 0.88
CA LEU A 99 -15.43 -8.72 0.16
C LEU A 99 -16.76 -8.02 -0.10
N LYS A 100 -16.84 -6.72 0.21
CA LYS A 100 -18.00 -5.87 -0.04
C LYS A 100 -17.61 -4.61 -0.79
N ALA A 101 -18.52 -4.14 -1.63
CA ALA A 101 -18.42 -2.85 -2.31
C ALA A 101 -19.62 -1.98 -1.96
N PHE A 102 -19.34 -0.72 -1.65
CA PHE A 102 -20.31 0.29 -1.29
C PHE A 102 -20.22 1.45 -2.26
N GLN A 103 -21.37 1.95 -2.72
CA GLN A 103 -21.46 3.15 -3.55
C GLN A 103 -21.86 4.34 -2.68
N ARG A 104 -21.14 5.45 -2.84
CA ARG A 104 -21.45 6.74 -2.20
C ARG A 104 -22.66 7.38 -2.88
N GLY A 105 -23.56 7.95 -2.09
CA GLY A 105 -24.65 8.79 -2.57
C GLY A 105 -24.18 10.18 -2.99
N ALA A 106 -25.09 11.15 -2.97
CA ALA A 106 -24.74 12.53 -3.32
C ALA A 106 -23.77 13.13 -2.28
N SER A 107 -23.97 12.80 -1.01
CA SER A 107 -23.12 13.22 0.11
C SER A 107 -22.27 12.07 0.67
N TRP A 108 -21.32 12.41 1.53
CA TRP A 108 -20.51 11.42 2.27
C TRP A 108 -21.26 10.71 3.41
N SER A 109 -22.48 11.15 3.72
CA SER A 109 -23.36 10.55 4.72
C SER A 109 -24.22 9.41 4.17
N GLU A 110 -24.14 9.13 2.87
CA GLU A 110 -24.99 8.16 2.17
C GLU A 110 -24.14 7.07 1.52
N TRP A 111 -24.38 5.81 1.88
CA TRP A 111 -23.66 4.66 1.35
C TRP A 111 -24.63 3.51 1.13
N THR A 112 -24.47 2.81 0.00
CA THR A 112 -25.29 1.65 -0.36
C THR A 112 -24.39 0.47 -0.70
N GLU A 113 -24.61 -0.68 -0.08
CA GLU A 113 -23.95 -1.92 -0.50
C GLU A 113 -24.44 -2.33 -1.89
N ILE A 114 -23.52 -2.47 -2.85
CA ILE A 114 -23.84 -2.77 -4.25
C ILE A 114 -23.32 -4.14 -4.72
N ALA A 115 -22.38 -4.73 -3.99
CA ALA A 115 -21.86 -6.06 -4.27
C ALA A 115 -21.26 -6.70 -3.02
N GLN A 116 -21.38 -8.03 -2.96
CA GLN A 116 -20.75 -8.87 -1.95
C GLN A 116 -20.27 -10.15 -2.63
N THR A 117 -19.08 -10.59 -2.27
CA THR A 117 -18.53 -11.89 -2.68
C THR A 117 -17.61 -12.43 -1.59
N ASN A 118 -17.13 -13.65 -1.75
CA ASN A 118 -16.09 -14.20 -0.90
C ASN A 118 -14.88 -14.58 -1.76
N ALA A 119 -13.69 -14.31 -1.23
CA ALA A 119 -12.47 -14.91 -1.75
C ALA A 119 -12.63 -16.45 -1.69
N PRO A 120 -12.37 -17.18 -2.78
CA PRO A 120 -12.53 -18.64 -2.88
C PRO A 120 -11.94 -19.47 -1.74
N ASP A 121 -10.94 -18.93 -1.02
CA ASP A 121 -10.17 -19.64 -0.02
C ASP A 121 -10.41 -19.05 1.39
N ASN A 122 -11.46 -19.55 2.05
CA ASN A 122 -12.04 -19.06 3.32
C ASN A 122 -11.21 -19.36 4.59
N ALA A 123 -9.88 -19.50 4.52
CA ALA A 123 -9.10 -19.58 5.76
C ALA A 123 -9.11 -18.21 6.44
N LEU A 124 -9.41 -18.19 7.75
CA LEU A 124 -9.51 -17.01 8.62
C LEU A 124 -8.18 -16.21 8.72
N THR A 125 -7.69 -15.71 7.58
CA THR A 125 -6.40 -15.05 7.39
C THR A 125 -6.62 -13.61 6.97
N PRO A 126 -5.69 -12.68 7.28
CA PRO A 126 -5.83 -11.30 6.86
C PRO A 126 -5.96 -11.21 5.34
N VAL A 127 -7.10 -10.70 4.87
CA VAL A 127 -7.31 -10.36 3.47
C VAL A 127 -6.91 -8.92 3.30
N GLN A 128 -5.81 -8.68 2.58
CA GLN A 128 -5.42 -7.34 2.17
C GLN A 128 -5.93 -7.05 0.77
N ILE A 129 -6.33 -5.81 0.56
CA ILE A 129 -6.88 -5.35 -0.71
C ILE A 129 -6.15 -4.09 -1.18
N ALA A 130 -5.95 -4.00 -2.49
CA ALA A 130 -5.41 -2.80 -3.12
C ALA A 130 -6.13 -2.56 -4.45
N LEU A 131 -6.53 -1.32 -4.68
CA LEU A 131 -7.21 -0.93 -5.91
C LEU A 131 -6.18 -0.49 -6.96
N SER A 132 -6.44 -0.80 -8.23
CA SER A 132 -5.64 -0.30 -9.34
C SER A 132 -5.75 1.24 -9.44
N PRO A 133 -4.73 1.94 -9.97
CA PRO A 133 -4.73 3.39 -10.06
C PRO A 133 -5.89 3.98 -10.89
N ASP A 134 -6.37 3.23 -11.89
CA ASP A 134 -7.53 3.59 -12.71
C ASP A 134 -8.88 3.22 -12.05
N GLY A 135 -8.83 2.58 -10.88
CA GLY A 135 -10.00 2.11 -10.12
C GLY A 135 -10.73 0.91 -10.71
N SER A 136 -10.27 0.34 -11.84
CA SER A 136 -10.99 -0.70 -12.61
C SER A 136 -10.83 -2.12 -12.06
N ARG A 137 -9.84 -2.35 -11.19
CA ARG A 137 -9.49 -3.66 -10.64
C ARG A 137 -9.16 -3.57 -9.16
N LEU A 138 -9.58 -4.56 -8.39
CA LEU A 138 -9.19 -4.77 -7.00
C LEU A 138 -8.32 -6.02 -6.91
N ALA A 139 -7.10 -5.87 -6.42
CA ALA A 139 -6.25 -6.99 -6.04
C ALA A 139 -6.58 -7.39 -4.60
N VAL A 140 -6.69 -8.69 -4.37
CA VAL A 140 -7.04 -9.30 -3.09
C VAL A 140 -6.00 -10.38 -2.80
N GLY A 141 -5.20 -10.18 -1.77
CA GLY A 141 -4.25 -11.18 -1.30
C GLY A 141 -4.90 -12.12 -0.30
N SER A 142 -4.85 -13.43 -0.56
CA SER A 142 -5.31 -14.47 0.36
C SER A 142 -4.45 -15.73 0.19
N GLN A 143 -3.90 -16.24 1.30
CA GLN A 143 -3.02 -17.42 1.30
C GLN A 143 -1.94 -17.36 0.21
N GLN A 144 -1.97 -18.27 -0.76
CA GLN A 144 -1.00 -18.34 -1.86
C GLN A 144 -1.42 -17.56 -3.11
N TYR A 145 -2.60 -16.94 -3.10
CA TYR A 145 -3.22 -16.32 -4.27
C TYR A 145 -3.29 -14.80 -4.18
N VAL A 146 -3.02 -14.14 -5.31
CA VAL A 146 -3.54 -12.80 -5.58
C VAL A 146 -4.68 -12.92 -6.57
N GLN A 147 -5.87 -12.55 -6.12
CA GLN A 147 -7.10 -12.55 -6.92
C GLN A 147 -7.39 -11.15 -7.41
N ILE A 148 -7.81 -11.04 -8.67
CA ILE A 148 -8.15 -9.77 -9.32
C ILE A 148 -9.63 -9.75 -9.58
N TYR A 149 -10.32 -8.77 -9.01
CA TYR A 149 -11.74 -8.53 -9.22
C TYR A 149 -11.94 -7.29 -10.08
N ARG A 150 -12.87 -7.32 -11.04
CA ARG A 150 -13.32 -6.11 -11.72
C ARG A 150 -14.27 -5.35 -10.82
N THR A 151 -14.10 -4.04 -10.82
CA THR A 151 -14.90 -3.10 -10.05
C THR A 151 -16.02 -2.51 -10.92
N PRO A 152 -17.08 -1.94 -10.32
CA PRO A 152 -17.35 -1.85 -8.88
C PRO A 152 -18.04 -3.10 -8.29
N TYR A 153 -18.47 -4.05 -9.13
CA TYR A 153 -19.34 -5.16 -8.70
C TYR A 153 -18.61 -6.42 -8.23
N LEU A 154 -17.29 -6.35 -7.98
CA LEU A 154 -16.47 -7.45 -7.45
C LEU A 154 -16.63 -8.76 -8.24
N THR A 155 -16.49 -8.69 -9.58
CA THR A 155 -16.51 -9.90 -10.42
C THR A 155 -15.10 -10.46 -10.56
N LEU A 156 -14.88 -11.72 -10.18
CA LEU A 156 -13.56 -12.35 -10.28
C LEU A 156 -13.11 -12.40 -11.75
N ASP A 157 -12.01 -11.73 -12.07
CA ASP A 157 -11.40 -11.71 -13.39
C ASP A 157 -10.28 -12.75 -13.51
N ARG A 158 -9.48 -12.88 -12.45
CA ARG A 158 -8.29 -13.73 -12.44
C ARG A 158 -7.94 -14.18 -11.04
N GLU A 159 -7.38 -15.38 -10.96
CA GLU A 159 -6.66 -15.88 -9.79
C GLU A 159 -5.23 -16.21 -10.21
N ILE A 160 -4.27 -15.75 -9.42
CA ILE A 160 -2.84 -15.90 -9.69
C ILE A 160 -2.25 -16.63 -8.50
N THR A 161 -1.64 -17.81 -8.73
CA THR A 161 -0.83 -18.47 -7.71
C THR A 161 0.52 -17.78 -7.65
N VAL A 162 0.78 -17.10 -6.53
CA VAL A 162 1.95 -16.24 -6.36
C VAL A 162 3.03 -16.93 -5.51
N ALA A 163 2.60 -17.70 -4.52
CA ALA A 163 3.46 -18.39 -3.59
C ALA A 163 3.15 -19.90 -3.56
N PRO A 164 4.06 -20.74 -3.03
CA PRO A 164 3.73 -22.09 -2.59
C PRO A 164 2.54 -22.13 -1.60
N ALA A 165 1.83 -23.26 -1.54
CA ALA A 165 0.64 -23.42 -0.68
C ALA A 165 0.89 -23.28 0.83
N SER A 166 2.15 -23.37 1.27
CA SER A 166 2.54 -23.17 2.66
C SER A 166 2.73 -21.70 3.05
N GLU A 167 2.72 -20.76 2.09
CA GLU A 167 2.98 -19.35 2.36
C GLU A 167 1.69 -18.53 2.37
N ARG A 168 1.71 -17.42 3.13
CA ARG A 168 0.54 -16.54 3.29
C ARG A 168 0.85 -15.13 2.83
N ILE A 169 0.09 -14.63 1.88
CA ILE A 169 0.12 -13.24 1.47
C ILE A 169 -0.50 -12.40 2.60
N MET A 170 0.31 -11.48 3.11
CA MET A 170 -0.06 -10.58 4.20
C MET A 170 -0.39 -9.17 3.73
N SER A 171 0.08 -8.79 2.54
CA SER A 171 -0.08 -7.46 1.98
C SER A 171 0.01 -7.48 0.46
N VAL A 172 -0.77 -6.62 -0.18
CA VAL A 172 -0.75 -6.38 -1.62
C VAL A 172 -0.74 -4.88 -1.90
N ALA A 173 -0.06 -4.46 -2.95
CA ALA A 173 -0.06 -3.07 -3.42
C ALA A 173 0.02 -3.01 -4.95
N TRP A 174 -0.69 -2.08 -5.57
CA TRP A 174 -0.50 -1.76 -6.99
C TRP A 174 0.61 -0.74 -7.16
N SER A 175 1.38 -0.85 -8.25
CA SER A 175 2.24 0.24 -8.68
C SER A 175 1.39 1.44 -9.14
N PRO A 176 1.87 2.68 -8.99
CA PRO A 176 1.12 3.90 -9.36
C PRO A 176 0.73 3.97 -10.84
N ASP A 177 1.49 3.31 -11.71
CA ASP A 177 1.22 3.18 -13.15
C ASP A 177 0.36 1.95 -13.52
N GLY A 178 0.03 1.11 -12.54
CA GLY A 178 -0.77 -0.10 -12.72
C GLY A 178 -0.06 -1.25 -13.45
N ARG A 179 1.24 -1.15 -13.74
CA ARG A 179 2.02 -2.19 -14.43
C ARG A 179 2.37 -3.38 -13.56
N TYR A 180 2.39 -3.20 -12.24
CA TYR A 180 2.78 -4.22 -11.29
C TYR A 180 1.86 -4.30 -10.08
N ILE A 181 1.83 -5.49 -9.47
CA ILE A 181 1.30 -5.72 -8.13
C ILE A 181 2.42 -6.34 -7.29
N ALA A 182 2.69 -5.77 -6.12
CA ALA A 182 3.57 -6.36 -5.12
C ALA A 182 2.73 -7.20 -4.14
N ALA A 183 3.26 -8.35 -3.71
CA ALA A 183 2.66 -9.20 -2.70
C ALA A 183 3.71 -9.58 -1.64
N GLY A 184 3.50 -9.18 -0.40
CA GLY A 184 4.34 -9.53 0.75
C GLY A 184 3.86 -10.82 1.41
N VAL A 185 4.79 -11.71 1.74
CA VAL A 185 4.48 -13.04 2.27
C VAL A 185 4.99 -13.22 3.70
N ARG A 186 4.34 -14.10 4.46
CA ARG A 186 4.69 -14.57 5.80
C ARG A 186 4.70 -16.10 5.88
N GLU A 187 5.27 -16.63 6.96
CA GLU A 187 5.34 -18.06 7.30
C GLU A 187 6.34 -18.88 6.46
N VAL A 188 7.25 -18.20 5.76
CA VAL A 188 8.39 -18.80 5.06
C VAL A 188 9.66 -18.08 5.42
N GLN A 189 10.76 -18.82 5.53
CA GLN A 189 12.07 -18.26 5.82
C GLN A 189 13.06 -18.63 4.70
N PRO A 190 13.54 -17.66 3.90
CA PRO A 190 13.22 -16.22 3.96
C PRO A 190 11.92 -15.85 3.21
N ALA A 191 11.06 -15.01 3.80
CA ALA A 191 9.79 -14.63 3.19
C ALA A 191 10.00 -13.65 2.04
N PRO A 192 9.58 -14.00 0.82
CA PRO A 192 9.75 -13.14 -0.34
C PRO A 192 8.75 -12.00 -0.41
N VAL A 193 9.10 -11.00 -1.20
CA VAL A 193 8.12 -10.18 -1.92
C VAL A 193 8.02 -10.73 -3.33
N TYR A 194 6.80 -10.89 -3.82
CA TYR A 194 6.53 -11.23 -5.21
C TYR A 194 6.07 -9.99 -5.96
N LEU A 195 6.49 -9.89 -7.20
CA LEU A 195 6.09 -8.82 -8.11
C LEU A 195 5.39 -9.47 -9.30
N ILE A 196 4.20 -8.98 -9.60
CA ILE A 196 3.30 -9.56 -10.60
C ILE A 196 3.13 -8.53 -11.70
N SER A 197 3.55 -8.85 -12.93
CA SER A 197 3.32 -7.99 -14.09
C SER A 197 1.86 -8.05 -14.49
N THR A 198 1.21 -6.91 -14.72
CA THR A 198 -0.23 -6.87 -15.05
C THR A 198 -0.49 -7.04 -16.54
N GLY A 199 0.55 -6.88 -17.38
CA GLY A 199 0.47 -7.07 -18.83
C GLY A 199 0.38 -8.54 -19.23
N ASP A 200 1.12 -9.41 -18.54
CA ASP A 200 1.20 -10.84 -18.84
C ASP A 200 0.92 -11.76 -17.65
N TRP A 201 0.73 -11.20 -16.45
CA TRP A 201 0.49 -11.93 -15.20
C TRP A 201 1.63 -12.85 -14.78
N SER A 202 2.85 -12.57 -15.27
CA SER A 202 4.06 -13.26 -14.82
C SER A 202 4.40 -12.86 -13.38
N VAL A 203 4.84 -13.86 -12.60
CA VAL A 203 5.22 -13.69 -11.19
C VAL A 203 6.73 -13.81 -11.08
N ARG A 204 7.37 -12.82 -10.47
CA ARG A 204 8.80 -12.85 -10.13
C ARG A 204 9.01 -12.70 -8.63
N ARG A 205 9.94 -13.47 -8.10
CA ARG A 205 10.33 -13.44 -6.68
C ARG A 205 11.47 -12.45 -6.49
N LEU A 206 11.28 -11.45 -5.63
CA LEU A 206 12.34 -10.50 -5.29
C LEU A 206 13.34 -11.16 -4.32
N PRO A 207 14.65 -10.88 -4.47
CA PRO A 207 15.69 -11.49 -3.66
C PRO A 207 15.64 -11.01 -2.21
N THR A 208 15.67 -11.93 -1.26
CA THR A 208 15.81 -11.63 0.17
C THR A 208 17.27 -11.80 0.59
N ALA A 209 17.82 -10.82 1.29
CA ALA A 209 19.22 -10.82 1.70
C ALA A 209 19.51 -11.74 2.89
N GLN A 210 18.49 -12.11 3.68
CA GLN A 210 18.70 -12.81 4.95
C GLN A 210 17.61 -13.85 5.26
N ASN A 211 18.03 -14.94 5.92
CA ASN A 211 17.13 -15.95 6.49
C ASN A 211 16.31 -15.34 7.64
N GLY A 212 15.07 -15.82 7.82
CA GLY A 212 14.20 -15.47 8.94
C GLY A 212 13.21 -14.32 8.70
N TYR A 213 13.35 -13.57 7.62
CA TYR A 213 12.52 -12.37 7.38
C TYR A 213 11.07 -12.70 7.03
N GLU A 214 10.11 -11.99 7.62
CA GLU A 214 8.68 -12.00 7.31
C GLU A 214 8.24 -10.62 6.79
N ILE A 215 7.37 -10.56 5.76
CA ILE A 215 6.84 -9.30 5.22
C ILE A 215 5.41 -9.10 5.69
N TYR A 216 5.16 -7.99 6.40
CA TYR A 216 3.85 -7.61 6.89
C TYR A 216 3.17 -6.57 6.01
N SER A 217 3.96 -5.71 5.35
CA SER A 217 3.46 -4.63 4.51
C SER A 217 4.34 -4.46 3.28
N VAL A 218 3.69 -4.23 2.13
CA VAL A 218 4.36 -3.78 0.91
C VAL A 218 3.75 -2.48 0.41
N SER A 219 4.58 -1.62 -0.16
CA SER A 219 4.14 -0.40 -0.85
C SER A 219 5.11 -0.03 -1.97
N PHE A 220 4.63 0.73 -2.96
CA PHE A 220 5.49 1.30 -3.99
C PHE A 220 5.87 2.74 -3.64
N THR A 221 7.03 3.18 -4.11
CA THR A 221 7.31 4.61 -4.24
C THR A 221 6.31 5.24 -5.22
N PRO A 222 5.96 6.54 -5.09
CA PRO A 222 4.98 7.19 -5.97
C PRO A 222 5.37 7.26 -7.45
N ASP A 223 6.67 7.14 -7.76
CA ASP A 223 7.20 7.00 -9.12
C ASP A 223 7.13 5.55 -9.65
N GLY A 224 6.76 4.57 -8.81
CA GLY A 224 6.73 3.15 -9.15
C GLY A 224 8.10 2.46 -9.22
N CYS A 225 9.19 3.21 -9.04
CA CYS A 225 10.55 2.72 -9.24
C CYS A 225 11.04 1.73 -8.18
N TYR A 226 10.47 1.78 -6.98
CA TYR A 226 10.86 0.90 -5.89
C TYR A 226 9.66 0.27 -5.21
N VAL A 227 9.84 -0.97 -4.79
CA VAL A 227 8.96 -1.68 -3.87
C VAL A 227 9.60 -1.65 -2.49
N LEU A 228 8.87 -1.21 -1.48
CA LEU A 228 9.20 -1.33 -0.08
C LEU A 228 8.53 -2.58 0.50
N GLY A 229 9.29 -3.35 1.27
CA GLY A 229 8.79 -4.43 2.12
C GLY A 229 9.18 -4.16 3.55
N ALA A 230 8.17 -4.07 4.42
CA ALA A 230 8.33 -3.84 5.84
C ALA A 230 7.96 -5.10 6.64
N GLY A 231 8.76 -5.40 7.65
CA GLY A 231 8.49 -6.53 8.50
C GLY A 231 9.53 -6.78 9.59
N SER A 232 9.85 -8.05 9.84
CA SER A 232 10.78 -8.44 10.91
C SER A 232 11.54 -9.72 10.58
N GLN A 233 12.78 -9.84 11.07
CA GLN A 233 13.60 -11.05 10.95
C GLN A 233 13.28 -12.12 12.01
N ASN A 234 12.73 -11.73 13.15
CA ASN A 234 12.28 -12.63 14.20
C ASN A 234 11.29 -11.92 15.12
N ASP A 235 10.56 -12.68 15.94
CA ASP A 235 9.66 -12.13 16.96
C ASP A 235 10.39 -11.29 18.03
N GLU A 236 11.73 -11.40 18.09
CA GLU A 236 12.59 -10.67 19.04
C GLU A 236 13.04 -9.29 18.51
N GLY A 237 12.71 -8.93 17.27
CA GLY A 237 12.89 -7.57 16.76
C GLY A 237 14.31 -7.18 16.36
N SER A 238 15.23 -8.12 16.25
CA SER A 238 16.62 -7.90 15.86
C SER A 238 16.81 -8.24 14.37
N GLY A 239 16.94 -7.25 13.50
CA GLY A 239 17.17 -7.48 12.07
C GLY A 239 16.92 -6.29 11.16
N VAL A 240 17.06 -6.52 9.86
CA VAL A 240 16.61 -5.59 8.81
C VAL A 240 15.10 -5.59 8.79
N ASN A 241 14.45 -4.43 8.90
CA ASN A 241 12.99 -4.33 9.05
C ASN A 241 12.32 -3.55 7.91
N LEU A 242 13.13 -2.93 7.03
CA LEU A 242 12.68 -2.34 5.78
C LEU A 242 13.65 -2.75 4.66
N MET A 243 13.11 -3.24 3.56
CA MET A 243 13.86 -3.62 2.37
C MET A 243 13.27 -2.90 1.17
N LEU A 244 14.14 -2.36 0.31
CA LEU A 244 13.70 -1.70 -0.92
C LEU A 244 14.33 -2.38 -2.13
N TRP A 245 13.49 -2.74 -3.08
CA TRP A 245 13.90 -3.32 -4.36
C TRP A 245 13.56 -2.38 -5.49
N HIS A 246 14.44 -2.30 -6.46
CA HIS A 246 14.14 -1.62 -7.72
C HIS A 246 13.12 -2.45 -8.52
N THR A 247 12.02 -1.83 -8.95
CA THR A 247 10.90 -2.51 -9.62
C THR A 247 11.33 -3.14 -10.94
N GLY A 248 12.00 -2.41 -11.83
CA GLY A 248 12.47 -2.92 -13.12
C GLY A 248 13.43 -4.11 -12.99
N SER A 249 14.62 -3.88 -12.41
CA SER A 249 15.68 -4.89 -12.27
C SER A 249 15.45 -5.96 -11.20
N SER A 250 14.50 -5.76 -10.28
CA SER A 250 14.29 -6.61 -9.09
C SER A 250 15.48 -6.67 -8.14
N ALA A 251 16.49 -5.81 -8.32
CA ALA A 251 17.66 -5.78 -7.47
C ALA A 251 17.31 -5.17 -6.10
N LEU A 252 17.91 -5.72 -5.04
CA LEU A 252 17.84 -5.11 -3.71
C LEU A 252 18.65 -3.81 -3.72
N ALA A 253 17.96 -2.68 -3.56
CA ALA A 253 18.55 -1.34 -3.61
C ALA A 253 19.01 -0.86 -2.23
N ALA A 254 18.24 -1.12 -1.17
CA ALA A 254 18.63 -0.79 0.20
C ALA A 254 17.99 -1.69 1.25
N GLN A 255 18.60 -1.66 2.43
CA GLN A 255 18.13 -2.29 3.66
C GLN A 255 18.26 -1.26 4.78
N TYR A 256 17.19 -1.04 5.55
CA TYR A 256 17.21 -0.18 6.73
C TYR A 256 16.89 -1.01 7.98
N ASN A 257 17.80 -0.91 8.94
CA ASN A 257 17.75 -1.58 10.25
C ASN A 257 18.12 -0.63 11.39
N ASP A 258 18.74 0.51 11.08
CA ASP A 258 19.08 1.52 12.06
C ASP A 258 17.78 2.16 12.59
N GLU A 259 17.58 2.08 13.91
CA GLU A 259 16.46 2.70 14.64
C GLU A 259 15.06 2.15 14.34
N THR A 260 14.93 1.13 13.48
CA THR A 260 13.64 0.50 13.15
C THR A 260 13.06 -0.35 14.29
N LEU A 261 13.83 -0.56 15.37
CA LEU A 261 13.49 -1.23 16.64
C LEU A 261 12.18 -2.07 16.61
N PHE A 262 12.33 -3.40 16.59
CA PHE A 262 11.23 -4.36 16.53
C PHE A 262 10.48 -4.44 15.18
N LEU A 263 9.40 -5.21 15.19
CA LEU A 263 8.58 -5.52 14.02
C LEU A 263 7.91 -4.26 13.45
N ILE A 264 7.89 -4.15 12.11
CA ILE A 264 7.15 -3.10 11.40
C ILE A 264 5.93 -3.72 10.72
N GLN A 265 4.73 -3.41 11.22
CA GLN A 265 3.47 -3.92 10.65
C GLN A 265 3.04 -3.18 9.39
N ALA A 266 3.40 -1.89 9.26
CA ALA A 266 2.97 -1.04 8.16
C ALA A 266 4.03 0.02 7.85
N ALA A 267 4.29 0.23 6.57
CA ALA A 267 5.11 1.33 6.08
C ALA A 267 4.57 1.87 4.74
N ALA A 268 4.59 3.19 4.58
CA ALA A 268 4.07 3.86 3.40
C ALA A 268 4.94 5.06 3.01
N PHE A 269 5.02 5.34 1.71
CA PHE A 269 5.60 6.58 1.20
C PHE A 269 4.60 7.73 1.25
N SER A 270 5.10 8.95 1.42
CA SER A 270 4.31 10.15 1.18
C SER A 270 3.93 10.25 -0.30
N PRO A 271 2.76 10.82 -0.66
CA PRO A 271 2.35 10.94 -2.07
C PRO A 271 3.32 11.74 -2.95
N ASP A 272 4.06 12.68 -2.37
CA ASP A 272 5.12 13.45 -3.05
C ASP A 272 6.46 12.70 -3.15
N GLY A 273 6.54 11.50 -2.59
CA GLY A 273 7.71 10.62 -2.61
C GLY A 273 8.86 11.06 -1.71
N ARG A 274 8.73 12.17 -0.98
CA ARG A 274 9.82 12.74 -0.18
C ARG A 274 10.10 12.00 1.11
N TYR A 275 9.11 11.30 1.65
CA TYR A 275 9.18 10.68 2.96
C TYR A 275 8.70 9.24 2.93
N ILE A 276 9.15 8.48 3.92
CA ILE A 276 8.64 7.18 4.31
C ILE A 276 8.17 7.27 5.76
N ALA A 277 6.98 6.75 6.04
CA ALA A 277 6.44 6.65 7.38
C ALA A 277 6.28 5.17 7.76
N TYR A 278 6.61 4.82 9.00
CA TYR A 278 6.41 3.47 9.52
C TYR A 278 6.13 3.49 11.03
N GLY A 279 5.30 2.56 11.47
CA GLY A 279 4.98 2.37 12.90
C GLY A 279 5.91 1.33 13.52
N ARG A 280 6.35 1.59 14.75
CA ARG A 280 7.13 0.65 15.57
C ARG A 280 6.26 0.05 16.67
N ASP A 281 6.66 -1.13 17.14
CA ASP A 281 5.97 -1.85 18.21
C ASP A 281 5.99 -1.10 19.57
N ASP A 282 6.93 -0.17 19.75
CA ASP A 282 6.99 0.73 20.91
C ASP A 282 5.92 1.84 20.91
N GLY A 283 5.07 1.89 19.87
CA GLY A 283 4.01 2.89 19.69
C GLY A 283 4.47 4.18 19.00
N SER A 284 5.73 4.27 18.56
CA SER A 284 6.23 5.43 17.83
C SER A 284 5.84 5.37 16.36
N LEU A 285 5.45 6.52 15.80
CA LEU A 285 5.39 6.74 14.36
C LEU A 285 6.68 7.45 13.93
N VAL A 286 7.45 6.82 13.05
CA VAL A 286 8.65 7.42 12.47
C VAL A 286 8.30 7.96 11.09
N VAL A 287 8.74 9.18 10.78
CA VAL A 287 8.73 9.74 9.43
C VAL A 287 10.16 10.12 9.07
N ALA A 288 10.69 9.49 8.04
CA ALA A 288 12.07 9.67 7.58
C ALA A 288 12.09 10.17 6.13
N ASN A 289 13.19 10.84 5.75
CA ASN A 289 13.41 11.20 4.35
C ASN A 289 13.52 9.94 3.49
N ASN A 290 12.89 9.94 2.32
CA ASN A 290 13.07 8.91 1.32
C ASN A 290 14.42 9.15 0.61
N PRO A 291 15.42 8.27 0.79
CA PRO A 291 16.74 8.42 0.16
C PRO A 291 16.72 8.14 -1.34
N PHE A 292 15.63 7.55 -1.85
CA PHE A 292 15.39 7.34 -3.27
C PHE A 292 14.57 8.46 -3.90
N TYR A 293 14.16 9.47 -3.12
CA TYR A 293 13.44 10.61 -3.67
C TYR A 293 14.27 11.26 -4.78
N ARG A 294 13.60 11.43 -5.91
CA ARG A 294 14.13 12.17 -7.05
C ARG A 294 13.04 13.08 -7.56
N ARG A 295 13.43 14.33 -7.84
CA ARG A 295 12.51 15.25 -8.51
C ARG A 295 12.27 14.73 -9.93
N ALA A 296 11.03 14.78 -10.39
CA ALA A 296 10.69 14.36 -11.75
C ALA A 296 11.56 15.13 -12.76
N GLY A 297 12.24 14.40 -13.65
CA GLY A 297 13.15 14.97 -14.65
C GLY A 297 14.58 15.26 -14.17
N ASP A 298 14.84 15.33 -12.87
CA ASP A 298 16.18 15.62 -12.29
C ASP A 298 17.05 14.36 -12.29
N VAL A 299 17.44 13.95 -13.50
CA VAL A 299 18.60 13.11 -13.89
C VAL A 299 19.72 12.90 -12.86
N ASN A 300 20.44 13.97 -12.60
CA ASN A 300 21.70 13.93 -11.88
C ASN A 300 21.53 14.20 -10.37
N ARG A 301 20.30 14.54 -9.92
CA ARG A 301 19.94 14.87 -8.53
C ARG A 301 20.64 16.12 -8.00
N ASP A 302 20.93 17.08 -8.87
CA ASP A 302 21.51 18.37 -8.47
C ASP A 302 20.45 19.40 -8.06
N GLY A 303 19.17 19.07 -8.24
CA GLY A 303 18.02 19.89 -7.87
C GLY A 303 17.49 20.76 -9.00
N CYS A 304 18.14 20.77 -10.16
CA CYS A 304 17.71 21.40 -11.40
C CYS A 304 17.21 20.34 -12.38
N VAL A 305 16.40 20.75 -13.36
CA VAL A 305 16.07 19.92 -14.52
C VAL A 305 16.52 20.66 -15.77
N ASP A 306 17.66 20.30 -16.33
CA ASP A 306 18.32 21.04 -17.40
C ASP A 306 18.88 20.13 -18.51
N ASP A 307 19.77 20.69 -19.33
CA ASP A 307 20.36 19.98 -20.45
C ASP A 307 21.29 18.84 -20.02
N ALA A 308 21.85 18.87 -18.81
CA ALA A 308 22.64 17.76 -18.27
C ALA A 308 21.76 16.53 -18.01
N ASP A 309 20.53 16.72 -17.54
CA ASP A 309 19.58 15.63 -17.32
C ASP A 309 19.13 15.01 -18.64
N LEU A 310 18.86 15.86 -19.64
CA LEU A 310 18.49 15.42 -20.99
C LEU A 310 19.61 14.60 -21.62
N LEU A 311 20.86 15.07 -21.50
CA LEU A 311 22.03 14.36 -22.00
C LEU A 311 22.24 13.02 -21.28
N THR A 312 21.93 12.94 -19.98
CA THR A 312 22.04 11.69 -19.22
C THR A 312 21.10 10.62 -19.77
N VAL A 313 19.84 10.97 -20.09
CA VAL A 313 18.91 10.04 -20.75
C VAL A 313 19.40 9.67 -22.16
N LEU A 314 19.76 10.67 -22.97
CA LEU A 314 20.19 10.45 -24.36
C LEU A 314 21.42 9.55 -24.48
N PHE A 315 22.41 9.67 -23.58
CA PHE A 315 23.60 8.82 -23.60
C PHE A 315 23.33 7.38 -23.18
N ASN A 316 22.23 7.13 -22.48
CA ASN A 316 21.82 5.80 -22.06
C ASN A 316 20.67 5.21 -22.91
N PHE A 317 20.20 5.94 -23.93
CA PHE A 317 19.06 5.56 -24.77
C PHE A 317 19.22 4.15 -25.38
N GLY A 318 18.18 3.33 -25.26
CA GLY A 318 18.15 1.92 -25.61
C GLY A 318 18.87 0.99 -24.62
N GLY A 319 19.44 1.55 -23.54
CA GLY A 319 20.10 0.83 -22.47
C GLY A 319 19.14 0.45 -21.34
N THR A 320 19.71 -0.01 -20.22
CA THR A 320 18.98 -0.43 -19.01
C THR A 320 19.59 0.23 -17.76
N ASP A 321 20.18 1.42 -17.91
CA ASP A 321 20.77 2.13 -16.79
C ASP A 321 19.64 2.64 -15.87
N PRO A 322 19.53 2.13 -14.63
CA PRO A 322 18.44 2.48 -13.72
C PRO A 322 18.47 3.96 -13.29
N THR A 323 19.57 4.67 -13.53
CA THR A 323 19.62 6.12 -13.29
C THR A 323 18.94 6.89 -14.41
N ALA A 324 18.99 6.41 -15.66
CA ALA A 324 18.39 7.08 -16.81
C ALA A 324 16.99 6.56 -17.16
N ASP A 325 16.61 5.39 -16.65
CA ASP A 325 15.26 4.81 -16.72
C ASP A 325 14.39 5.45 -15.62
N LEU A 326 13.67 6.51 -16.01
CA LEU A 326 12.91 7.39 -15.11
C LEU A 326 11.51 6.86 -14.80
N ASN A 327 10.98 6.02 -15.68
CA ASN A 327 9.70 5.34 -15.46
C ASN A 327 9.90 3.93 -14.86
N CYS A 328 11.15 3.48 -14.72
CA CYS A 328 11.58 2.21 -14.13
C CYS A 328 10.96 0.98 -14.80
N ASP A 329 10.75 1.04 -16.12
CA ASP A 329 10.23 -0.04 -16.94
C ASP A 329 11.30 -1.05 -17.42
N GLY A 330 12.56 -0.75 -17.17
CA GLY A 330 13.70 -1.57 -17.51
C GLY A 330 14.36 -1.22 -18.84
N ILE A 331 13.90 -0.20 -19.56
CA ILE A 331 14.54 0.33 -20.77
C ILE A 331 14.62 1.85 -20.69
N VAL A 332 15.72 2.42 -21.17
CA VAL A 332 15.84 3.87 -21.33
C VAL A 332 15.33 4.24 -22.72
N ASP A 333 14.21 4.93 -22.83
CA ASP A 333 13.60 5.26 -24.12
C ASP A 333 13.02 6.69 -24.20
N ASP A 334 12.13 6.93 -25.16
CA ASP A 334 11.52 8.24 -25.38
C ASP A 334 10.56 8.63 -24.25
N ALA A 335 10.00 7.68 -23.50
CA ALA A 335 9.20 7.98 -22.31
C ALA A 335 10.04 8.65 -21.22
N ASP A 336 11.27 8.19 -21.01
CA ASP A 336 12.22 8.81 -20.06
C ASP A 336 12.63 10.21 -20.49
N LEU A 337 12.87 10.38 -21.79
CA LEU A 337 13.21 11.68 -22.36
C LEU A 337 12.07 12.68 -22.16
N LEU A 338 10.83 12.24 -22.36
CA LEU A 338 9.64 13.06 -22.15
C LEU A 338 9.48 13.49 -20.69
N ILE A 339 9.85 12.65 -19.71
CA ILE A 339 9.82 13.02 -18.29
C ILE A 339 10.76 14.20 -18.01
N VAL A 340 11.98 14.20 -18.57
CA VAL A 340 12.89 15.36 -18.45
C VAL A 340 12.31 16.58 -19.14
N LEU A 341 11.84 16.44 -20.38
CA LEU A 341 11.32 17.54 -21.18
C LEU A 341 10.10 18.22 -20.55
N PHE A 342 9.19 17.47 -19.94
CA PHE A 342 8.02 18.03 -19.25
C PHE A 342 8.36 18.78 -17.97
N ASN A 343 9.52 18.51 -17.37
CA ASN A 343 9.99 19.15 -16.15
C ASN A 343 11.13 20.14 -16.38
N PHE A 344 11.52 20.38 -17.65
CA PHE A 344 12.67 21.19 -18.01
C PHE A 344 12.57 22.62 -17.47
N GLY A 345 13.64 23.10 -16.84
CA GLY A 345 13.74 24.37 -16.14
C GLY A 345 13.17 24.37 -14.72
N SER A 346 12.68 23.24 -14.20
CA SER A 346 12.19 23.17 -12.82
C SER A 346 13.35 23.11 -11.82
N GLY A 347 13.26 23.90 -10.74
CA GLY A 347 14.28 23.90 -9.68
C GLY A 347 15.49 24.80 -9.90
N CYS A 348 15.68 25.27 -11.13
CA CYS A 348 16.73 26.21 -11.53
C CYS A 348 16.53 27.63 -11.01
#